data_AF-A0A818P9M1-F1
#
_entry.id   AF-A0A818P9M1-F1
#
_cell.length_a   1.000
_cell.length_b   1.000
_cell.length_c   1.000
_cell.angle_alpha   90.00
_cell.angle_beta   90.00
_cell.angle_gamma   90.00
#
_symmetry.space_group_name_H-M   'P 1'
#
loop_
_entity.id
_entity.type
_entity.pdbx_description
1 polymer ?
#
loop_
_entity_poly.entity_id
_entity_poly.type
_entity_poly.pdbx_seq_one_letter_code
_entity_poly.pdbx_strand_id
1 'polypeptide(L)'
;MLELVVYLIVNEDRIGCSSPQTCKEICGNEASCTDIAYPLIVIELIPRGLRGLMLACMIAALMTSLTSIFNSSSTIFTIDIWQRFRARALQLELLIVGR
;
A
#
# COMPACT_ATOMS: atom_id res chain seq x y z
N MET A 1 28.11 1.60 3.51
CA MET A 1 27.67 2.90 4.06
C MET A 1 27.98 4.05 3.10
N LEU A 2 29.19 4.18 2.54
CA LEU A 2 29.50 5.20 1.53
C LEU A 2 28.69 5.08 0.23
N GLU A 3 28.49 3.86 -0.31
CA GLU A 3 27.63 3.62 -1.48
C GLU A 3 26.19 4.15 -1.29
N LEU A 4 25.69 4.08 -0.05
CA LEU A 4 24.35 4.52 0.34
C LEU A 4 24.18 6.04 0.22
N VAL A 5 25.21 6.77 0.64
CA VAL A 5 25.23 8.24 0.64
C VAL A 5 25.36 8.76 -0.80
N VAL A 6 26.21 8.15 -1.62
CA VAL A 6 26.37 8.54 -3.04
C VAL A 6 25.09 8.30 -3.83
N TYR A 7 24.39 7.19 -3.59
CA TYR A 7 23.13 6.88 -4.29
C TYR A 7 22.02 7.88 -3.97
N LEU A 8 21.93 8.34 -2.72
CA LEU A 8 21.01 9.39 -2.28
C LEU A 8 21.35 10.75 -2.88
N ILE A 9 22.64 11.07 -3.05
CA ILE A 9 23.11 12.32 -3.66
C ILE A 9 22.87 12.33 -5.18
N VAL A 10 23.02 11.20 -5.88
CA VAL A 10 22.87 11.14 -7.35
C VAL A 10 21.40 11.07 -7.79
N ASN A 11 20.50 10.53 -6.96
CA ASN A 11 19.06 10.42 -7.26
C ASN A 11 18.21 11.46 -6.52
N GLU A 12 18.79 12.59 -6.15
CA GLU A 12 18.13 13.69 -5.45
C GLU A 12 16.81 14.07 -6.17
N ASP A 13 16.81 14.25 -7.49
CA ASP A 13 15.59 14.60 -8.24
C ASP A 13 14.43 13.58 -8.18
N ARG A 14 14.68 12.32 -7.81
CA ARG A 14 13.63 11.29 -7.63
C ARG A 14 13.24 11.05 -6.17
N ILE A 15 14.09 11.41 -5.21
CA ILE A 15 13.95 11.02 -3.79
C ILE A 15 13.91 12.26 -2.88
N GLY A 16 14.72 13.27 -3.18
CA GLY A 16 14.76 14.58 -2.52
C GLY A 16 14.76 15.69 -3.56
N CYS A 17 13.60 16.11 -4.03
CA CYS A 17 13.48 17.06 -5.13
C CYS A 17 14.38 18.31 -4.97
N SER A 18 15.31 18.53 -5.92
CA SER A 18 16.20 19.70 -5.93
C SER A 18 15.47 20.98 -6.38
N SER A 19 14.40 20.85 -7.19
CA SER A 19 13.58 21.98 -7.65
C SER A 19 12.07 21.71 -7.50
N PRO A 20 11.29 22.66 -6.93
CA PRO A 20 9.88 22.44 -6.58
C PRO A 20 8.95 22.36 -7.80
N GLN A 21 9.30 23.00 -8.91
CA GLN A 21 8.48 23.03 -10.13
C GLN A 21 8.49 21.67 -10.85
N THR A 22 9.68 21.10 -11.06
CA THR A 22 9.85 19.78 -11.67
C THR A 22 9.28 18.67 -10.78
N CYS A 23 9.41 18.80 -9.45
CA CYS A 23 8.83 17.86 -8.49
C CYS A 23 7.30 17.80 -8.60
N LYS A 24 6.65 18.96 -8.75
CA LYS A 24 5.19 19.06 -8.88
C LYS A 24 4.66 18.39 -10.15
N GLU A 25 5.38 18.50 -11.27
CA GLU A 25 5.00 17.85 -12.52
C GLU A 25 5.15 16.32 -12.48
N ILE A 26 6.22 15.82 -11.86
CA ILE A 26 6.52 14.39 -11.85
C ILE A 26 5.76 13.66 -10.74
N CYS A 27 5.64 14.27 -9.56
CA CYS A 27 5.17 13.60 -8.34
C CYS A 27 3.89 14.20 -7.76
N GLY A 28 3.36 15.28 -8.35
CA GLY A 28 2.15 15.94 -7.86
C GLY A 28 2.32 16.68 -6.53
N ASN A 29 3.54 16.72 -5.99
CA ASN A 29 3.89 17.38 -4.74
C ASN A 29 5.19 18.17 -4.91
N GLU A 30 5.29 19.35 -4.30
CA GLU A 30 6.45 20.23 -4.41
C GLU A 30 7.60 19.80 -3.47
N ALA A 31 7.30 18.98 -2.45
CA ALA A 31 8.24 18.62 -1.40
C ALA A 31 9.00 17.29 -1.63
N SER A 32 8.33 16.23 -2.11
CA SER A 32 8.96 14.92 -2.32
C SER A 32 8.05 13.91 -3.04
N CYS A 33 8.67 12.92 -3.68
CA CYS A 33 8.06 11.76 -4.34
C CYS A 33 7.99 10.53 -3.41
N THR A 34 7.43 10.71 -2.20
CA THR A 34 7.49 9.72 -1.11
C THR A 34 7.00 8.33 -1.50
N ASP A 35 5.93 8.23 -2.30
CA ASP A 35 5.31 6.96 -2.68
C ASP A 35 6.21 6.06 -3.55
N ILE A 36 7.14 6.68 -4.28
CA ILE A 36 8.05 5.99 -5.21
C ILE A 36 9.45 5.89 -4.61
N ALA A 37 9.82 6.82 -3.73
CA ALA A 37 11.11 6.86 -3.06
C ALA A 37 11.40 5.55 -2.30
N TYR A 38 10.45 5.08 -1.48
CA TYR A 38 10.63 3.89 -0.66
C TYR A 38 10.90 2.61 -1.48
N PRO A 39 10.06 2.22 -2.47
CA PRO A 39 10.32 1.03 -3.27
C PRO A 39 11.58 1.12 -4.13
N LEU A 40 11.94 2.32 -4.62
CA LEU A 40 13.15 2.53 -5.40
C LEU A 40 14.42 2.25 -4.57
N ILE A 41 14.46 2.74 -3.34
CA ILE A 41 15.55 2.49 -2.39
C ILE A 41 15.66 0.99 -2.07
N VAL A 42 14.53 0.31 -1.83
CA VAL A 42 14.49 -1.13 -1.53
C VAL A 42 15.05 -1.97 -2.68
N ILE A 43 14.82 -1.57 -3.93
CA ILE A 43 15.26 -2.29 -5.12
C ILE A 43 16.76 -2.11 -5.37
N GLU A 44 17.26 -0.90 -5.22
CA GLU A 44 18.60 -0.51 -5.68
C GLU A 44 19.66 -0.67 -4.59
N LEU A 45 19.25 -0.56 -3.33
CA LEU A 45 20.18 -0.48 -2.20
C LEU A 45 20.35 -1.81 -1.45
N ILE A 46 19.33 -2.66 -1.47
CA ILE A 46 19.29 -3.85 -0.64
C ILE A 46 20.02 -5.00 -1.35
N PRO A 47 20.95 -5.70 -0.66
CA PRO A 47 21.71 -6.79 -1.26
C PRO A 47 20.83 -7.97 -1.71
N ARG A 48 21.37 -8.74 -2.66
CA ARG A 48 20.70 -9.93 -3.21
C ARG A 48 20.34 -10.90 -2.07
N GLY A 49 19.08 -11.35 -2.05
CA GLY A 49 18.50 -12.16 -0.97
C GLY A 49 17.47 -11.40 -0.14
N LEU A 50 17.84 -10.26 0.44
CA LEU A 50 16.93 -9.48 1.30
C LEU A 50 15.96 -8.60 0.50
N ARG A 51 16.31 -8.26 -0.75
CA ARG A 51 15.44 -7.50 -1.68
C ARG A 51 14.10 -8.21 -1.93
N GLY A 52 14.14 -9.52 -2.15
CA GLY A 52 12.92 -10.32 -2.38
C GLY A 52 12.03 -10.39 -1.13
N LEU A 53 12.64 -10.48 0.05
CA LEU A 53 11.92 -10.49 1.32
C LEU A 53 11.18 -9.16 1.56
N MET A 54 11.84 -8.03 1.33
CA MET A 54 11.22 -6.71 1.53
C MET A 54 10.07 -6.46 0.56
N LEU A 55 10.21 -6.84 -0.71
CA LEU A 55 9.12 -6.75 -1.69
C LEU A 55 7.93 -7.63 -1.32
N ALA A 56 8.19 -8.86 -0.87
CA ALA A 56 7.13 -9.76 -0.40
C ALA A 56 6.40 -9.20 0.82
N CYS A 57 7.11 -8.64 1.80
CA CYS A 57 6.52 -7.97 2.96
C CYS A 57 5.63 -6.79 2.56
N MET A 58 6.05 -5.99 1.58
CA MET A 58 5.27 -4.85 1.10
C MET A 58 3.95 -5.29 0.46
N ILE A 59 3.99 -6.31 -0.39
CA ILE A 59 2.77 -6.88 -1.01
C ILE A 59 1.86 -7.51 0.06
N ALA A 60 2.44 -8.22 1.05
CA ALA A 60 1.68 -8.79 2.15
C ALA A 60 0.97 -7.73 3.00
N ALA A 61 1.63 -6.60 3.29
CA ALA A 61 1.03 -5.47 4.00
C ALA A 61 -0.12 -4.84 3.20
N LEU A 62 0.03 -4.70 1.88
CA LEU A 62 -1.04 -4.23 1.00
C LEU A 62 -2.23 -5.20 0.99
N MET A 63 -1.98 -6.50 0.85
CA MET A 63 -3.03 -7.53 0.89
C MET A 63 -3.73 -7.59 2.25
N THR A 64 -3.02 -7.36 3.36
CA THR A 64 -3.60 -7.30 4.70
C THR A 64 -4.56 -6.11 4.84
N SER A 65 -4.15 -4.95 4.33
CA SER A 65 -4.99 -3.75 4.33
C SER A 65 -6.24 -3.93 3.47
N LEU A 66 -6.07 -4.48 2.26
CA LEU A 66 -7.18 -4.81 1.37
C LEU A 66 -8.13 -5.83 2.00
N THR A 67 -7.60 -6.89 2.59
CA THR A 67 -8.41 -7.92 3.28
C THR A 67 -9.17 -7.33 4.47
N SER A 68 -8.56 -6.43 5.23
CA SER A 68 -9.24 -5.72 6.32
C SER A 68 -10.40 -4.86 5.81
N ILE A 69 -10.21 -4.17 4.69
CA ILE A 69 -11.27 -3.38 4.05
C ILE A 69 -12.41 -4.30 3.60
N PHE A 70 -12.10 -5.40 2.91
CA PHE A 70 -13.14 -6.33 2.45
C PHE A 70 -13.90 -7.01 3.58
N ASN A 71 -13.21 -7.38 4.67
CA ASN A 71 -13.85 -7.98 5.85
C ASN A 71 -14.80 -6.97 6.54
N SER A 72 -14.37 -5.71 6.65
CA SER A 72 -15.21 -4.64 7.20
C SER A 72 -16.38 -4.29 6.27
N SER A 73 -16.15 -4.18 4.97
CA SER A 73 -17.17 -3.84 3.98
C SER A 73 -18.21 -4.94 3.82
N SER A 74 -17.85 -6.22 3.89
CA SER A 74 -18.80 -7.34 3.86
C SER A 74 -19.70 -7.35 5.09
N THR A 75 -19.17 -6.97 6.25
CA THR A 75 -19.96 -6.80 7.49
C THR A 75 -20.95 -5.65 7.35
N ILE A 76 -20.51 -4.48 6.87
CA ILE A 76 -21.39 -3.33 6.62
C ILE A 76 -22.44 -3.68 5.57
N PHE A 77 -22.07 -4.32 4.47
CA PHE A 77 -23.01 -4.68 3.41
C PHE A 77 -24.03 -5.75 3.85
N THR A 78 -23.60 -6.77 4.59
CA THR A 78 -24.49 -7.81 5.12
C THR A 78 -25.38 -7.28 6.25
N ILE A 79 -24.90 -6.38 7.10
CA ILE A 79 -25.74 -5.85 8.18
C ILE A 79 -26.69 -4.77 7.65
N ASP A 80 -26.21 -3.76 6.93
CA ASP A 80 -27.03 -2.63 6.50
C ASP A 80 -27.94 -2.94 5.30
N ILE A 81 -27.44 -3.71 4.32
CA ILE A 81 -28.18 -3.98 3.07
C ILE A 81 -28.99 -5.27 3.15
N TRP A 82 -28.44 -6.35 3.72
CA TRP A 82 -29.16 -7.63 3.79
C TRP A 82 -30.29 -7.63 4.83
N GLN A 83 -30.09 -7.03 6.01
CA GLN A 83 -31.17 -6.93 7.01
C GLN A 83 -32.34 -6.05 6.52
N ARG A 84 -32.05 -5.05 5.69
CA ARG A 84 -33.07 -4.14 5.15
C ARG A 84 -33.88 -4.75 4.01
N PHE A 85 -33.31 -5.73 3.29
CA PHE A 85 -34.01 -6.49 2.25
C PHE A 85 -34.69 -7.78 2.77
N ARG A 86 -34.24 -8.36 3.90
CA ARG A 86 -34.83 -9.57 4.54
C ARG A 86 -34.87 -9.42 6.07
N ALA A 87 -36.02 -9.02 6.62
CA ALA A 87 -36.21 -8.75 8.05
C ALA A 87 -36.24 -10.01 8.98
N ARG A 88 -36.08 -11.23 8.47
CA ARG A 88 -36.07 -12.49 9.23
C ARG A 88 -35.14 -13.54 8.61
N ALA A 89 -33.83 -13.35 8.72
CA ALA A 89 -32.87 -14.42 8.43
C ALA A 89 -32.46 -15.11 9.75
N LEU A 90 -32.70 -16.42 9.87
CA LEU A 90 -32.17 -17.24 10.97
C LEU A 90 -30.64 -17.23 10.93
N GLN A 91 -29.97 -17.25 12.10
CA GLN A 91 -28.50 -17.28 12.25
C GLN A 91 -27.79 -18.34 11.38
N LEU A 92 -28.49 -19.40 11.00
CA LEU A 92 -28.00 -20.50 10.14
C LEU A 92 -27.84 -20.11 8.66
N GLU A 93 -28.70 -19.24 8.10
CA GLU A 93 -28.54 -18.76 6.71
C GLU A 93 -27.37 -17.77 6.57
N LEU A 94 -27.13 -16.95 7.58
CA LEU A 94 -25.99 -16.01 7.62
C LEU A 94 -24.64 -16.75 7.66
N LEU A 95 -24.56 -17.92 8.30
CA LEU A 95 -23.38 -18.79 8.31
C LEU A 95 -23.16 -19.54 6.98
N ILE A 96 -24.22 -19.78 6.21
CA ILE A 96 -24.14 -20.46 4.90
C ILE A 96 -23.78 -19.46 3.78
N VAL A 97 -24.25 -18.22 3.87
CA VAL A 97 -23.92 -17.15 2.89
C VAL A 97 -22.57 -16.49 3.17
N GLY A 98 -22.06 -16.55 4.42
CA GLY A 98 -20.75 -16.01 4.80
C GLY A 98 -19.55 -16.89 4.44
N ARG A 99 -19.74 -17.97 3.67
CA ARG A 99 -18.68 -18.82 3.13
C ARG A 99 -18.23 -18.34 1.77
#